data_AF-A0A2G8XQB3-F1
#
_entry.id   AF-A0A2G8XQB3-F1
#
_cell.length_a   1.000
_cell.length_b   1.000
_cell.length_c   1.000
_cell.angle_alpha   90.00
_cell.angle_beta   90.00
_cell.angle_gamma   90.00
#
_symmetry.space_group_name_H-M   'P 1'
#
loop_
_entity.id
_entity.type
_entity.pdbx_description
1 polymer ?
#
loop_
_entity_poly.entity_id
_entity_poly.type
_entity_poly.pdbx_seq_one_letter_code
_entity_poly.pdbx_strand_id
1 'polypeptide(L)'
;MPRLQLQKSPFREVPQAGNELGFLPQPRSPLNGVAFEKVLALFAGTLESRIAPSRNPPFLVDKKTFTSTRKQSSEANQPGNQTAATRQPTGRSENRQENRMQENNLRSAEQSTISSPEPGNPNFSRGALAAGKRRRERTSALRVCENFLDAVGMTPLIYLRRASQETHCDIFAKCEFNNPGGSVKDRPAKYILEQAEKEGRLGGSQNWIVEGSAGNTAIGLALASKPRGYRVVCVIPDTQTQDKKDMLKVCGALVVEVPFHKVWHPDHFVAFSGRLASVMNACWGNQFDNLANQLSHYETTGPEIWDQMDGRIDGFVSAAGTGGTVSGVSRYLRSQHPEIQIALADIPGSALYRYFTEGVLRAEGASVVENIGQGRITGQLQDFRPDVAFEISDVESLTWTHSLLEDEGLAVGMSSGVNVAAAVRLAKRLGPGHRICTILCDSGTRYAKKQWNISFLREEGLPYPRLLADQKREMSAIMEAIHVAYAPQHVVERIEKEHENDISAPGSKL
;
A
#
# COMPACT_ATOMS: atom_id res chain seq x y z
N MET A 1 9.91 -59.54 10.57
CA MET A 1 10.24 -58.88 9.28
C MET A 1 10.46 -57.40 9.57
N PRO A 2 11.60 -56.80 9.18
CA PRO A 2 12.29 -55.81 10.01
C PRO A 2 11.99 -54.34 9.66
N ARG A 3 12.27 -53.48 10.65
CA ARG A 3 12.30 -52.02 10.63
C ARG A 3 13.06 -51.46 9.42
N LEU A 4 12.43 -50.56 8.67
CA LEU A 4 13.11 -49.67 7.72
C LEU A 4 13.50 -48.37 8.43
N GLN A 5 14.80 -48.20 8.60
CA GLN A 5 15.45 -47.00 9.11
C GLN A 5 15.27 -45.83 8.15
N LEU A 6 14.95 -44.65 8.71
CA LEU A 6 15.10 -43.35 8.07
C LEU A 6 16.58 -43.15 7.68
N GLN A 7 16.89 -43.26 6.39
CA GLN A 7 18.17 -42.81 5.86
C GLN A 7 18.20 -41.27 5.88
N LYS A 8 19.10 -40.74 6.71
CA LYS A 8 19.60 -39.37 6.59
C LYS A 8 20.25 -39.22 5.22
N SER A 9 19.67 -38.35 4.37
CA SER A 9 20.33 -37.86 3.17
C SER A 9 21.50 -36.95 3.58
N PRO A 10 22.71 -37.11 3.01
CA PRO A 10 23.83 -36.25 3.33
C PRO A 10 23.66 -34.91 2.61
N PHE A 11 23.60 -33.83 3.39
CA PHE A 11 23.88 -32.49 2.86
C PHE A 11 25.27 -32.54 2.23
N ARG A 12 25.31 -32.51 0.90
CA ARG A 12 26.53 -32.34 0.12
C ARG A 12 27.02 -30.91 0.37
N GLU A 13 28.25 -30.78 0.86
CA GLU A 13 28.96 -29.51 0.95
C GLU A 13 28.87 -28.79 -0.41
N VAL A 14 28.35 -27.57 -0.36
CA VAL A 14 28.31 -26.64 -1.49
C VAL A 14 29.75 -26.28 -1.83
N PRO A 15 30.21 -26.43 -3.10
CA PRO A 15 31.53 -25.97 -3.47
C PRO A 15 31.59 -24.45 -3.31
N GLN A 16 32.64 -23.95 -2.67
CA GLN A 16 33.01 -22.53 -2.67
C GLN A 16 33.27 -22.09 -4.12
N ALA A 17 32.22 -21.73 -4.84
CA ALA A 17 32.32 -20.93 -6.04
C ALA A 17 32.56 -19.48 -5.61
N GLY A 18 33.61 -18.87 -6.16
CA GLY A 18 34.14 -17.56 -5.76
C GLY A 18 33.03 -16.51 -5.55
N ASN A 19 32.93 -16.06 -4.31
CA ASN A 19 32.14 -14.90 -3.91
C ASN A 19 32.76 -13.62 -4.48
N GLU A 20 32.37 -13.25 -5.70
CA GLU A 20 32.13 -11.83 -5.98
C GLU A 20 30.66 -11.56 -5.70
N LEU A 21 30.36 -11.37 -4.41
CA LEU A 21 29.11 -10.81 -3.95
C LEU A 21 28.88 -9.50 -4.71
N GLY A 22 27.83 -9.45 -5.52
CA GLY A 22 27.39 -8.27 -6.25
C GLY A 22 26.89 -7.17 -5.30
N PHE A 23 27.81 -6.58 -4.55
CA PHE A 23 27.60 -5.30 -3.88
C PHE A 23 27.60 -4.19 -4.94
N LEU A 24 26.78 -3.16 -4.73
CA LEU A 24 27.06 -1.88 -5.36
C LEU A 24 28.50 -1.49 -4.96
N PRO A 25 29.38 -1.12 -5.90
CA PRO A 25 30.70 -0.62 -5.53
C PRO A 25 30.52 0.54 -4.54
N GLN A 26 31.27 0.50 -3.43
CA GLN A 26 31.35 1.62 -2.49
C GLN A 26 31.65 2.90 -3.28
N PRO A 27 30.97 4.02 -3.01
CA PRO A 27 31.16 5.25 -3.78
C PRO A 27 32.63 5.67 -3.67
N ARG A 28 33.34 5.64 -4.81
CA ARG A 28 34.57 6.44 -4.94
C ARG A 28 34.15 7.91 -4.78
N SER A 29 34.89 8.69 -4.01
CA SER A 29 34.58 10.11 -3.77
C SER A 29 34.46 10.87 -5.11
N PRO A 30 33.52 11.82 -5.23
CA PRO A 30 33.00 12.24 -6.52
C PRO A 30 33.76 13.43 -7.11
N LEU A 31 33.63 13.60 -8.44
CA LEU A 31 33.74 14.85 -9.22
C LEU A 31 34.89 15.81 -8.86
N ASN A 32 35.78 16.08 -9.83
CA ASN A 32 36.80 17.15 -9.77
C ASN A 32 36.30 18.36 -8.95
N GLY A 33 37.01 18.72 -7.87
CA GLY A 33 36.53 19.58 -6.78
C GLY A 33 35.92 20.94 -7.18
N VAL A 34 36.16 21.41 -8.40
CA VAL A 34 35.55 22.63 -8.97
C VAL A 34 34.06 22.49 -9.26
N ALA A 35 33.56 21.28 -9.60
CA ALA A 35 32.14 21.03 -9.84
C ALA A 35 31.35 20.89 -8.53
N PHE A 36 31.99 20.38 -7.48
CA PHE A 36 31.41 20.16 -6.15
C PHE A 36 31.08 21.49 -5.44
N GLU A 37 32.03 22.43 -5.45
CA GLU A 37 31.86 23.79 -4.90
C GLU A 37 30.70 24.55 -5.57
N LYS A 38 30.54 24.43 -6.89
CA LYS A 38 29.47 25.12 -7.63
C LYS A 38 28.07 24.58 -7.33
N VAL A 39 27.94 23.27 -7.15
CA VAL A 39 26.66 22.64 -6.77
C VAL A 39 26.29 23.03 -5.33
N LEU A 40 27.24 22.99 -4.39
CA LEU A 40 27.02 23.44 -3.01
C LEU A 40 26.61 24.93 -2.96
N ALA A 41 27.24 25.80 -3.74
CA ALA A 41 26.88 27.22 -3.81
C ALA A 41 25.47 27.47 -4.37
N LEU A 42 25.04 26.71 -5.39
CA LEU A 42 23.68 26.77 -5.94
C LEU A 42 22.63 26.31 -4.93
N PHE A 43 22.92 25.26 -4.16
CA PHE A 43 22.01 24.79 -3.11
C PHE A 43 22.00 25.73 -1.89
N ALA A 44 23.16 26.23 -1.43
CA ALA A 44 23.28 27.14 -0.30
C ALA A 44 22.54 28.47 -0.52
N GLY A 45 22.68 29.10 -1.69
CA GLY A 45 21.95 30.34 -2.03
C GLY A 45 20.43 30.16 -2.11
N THR A 46 19.96 28.93 -2.37
CA THR A 46 18.52 28.58 -2.38
C THR A 46 18.02 28.11 -1.01
N LEU A 47 18.92 27.62 -0.14
CA LEU A 47 18.65 27.14 1.21
C LEU A 47 18.54 28.28 2.23
N GLU A 48 19.42 29.28 2.17
CA GLU A 48 19.42 30.41 3.12
C GLU A 48 18.20 31.33 2.97
N SER A 49 17.61 31.42 1.77
CA SER A 49 16.45 32.30 1.52
C SER A 49 15.10 31.75 2.02
N ARG A 50 15.06 30.57 2.66
CA ARG A 50 13.78 29.92 3.08
C ARG A 50 13.78 29.28 4.47
N ILE A 51 14.76 29.59 5.33
CA ILE A 51 14.73 29.20 6.74
C ILE A 51 13.90 30.23 7.52
N ALA A 52 12.58 30.21 7.33
CA ALA A 52 11.64 30.87 8.21
C ALA A 52 10.55 29.85 8.58
N PRO A 53 10.17 29.71 9.86
CA PRO A 53 9.09 28.81 10.24
C PRO A 53 7.81 29.24 9.51
N SER A 54 7.33 28.36 8.65
CA SER A 54 6.13 28.54 7.82
C SER A 54 4.91 28.78 8.72
N ARG A 55 4.50 30.04 8.88
CA ARG A 55 3.08 30.36 9.00
C ARG A 55 2.48 30.08 7.61
N ASN A 56 1.48 29.21 7.55
CA ASN A 56 0.76 28.86 6.31
C ASN A 56 0.61 30.10 5.41
N PRO A 57 1.25 30.13 4.22
CA PRO A 57 0.98 31.22 3.30
C PRO A 57 -0.49 31.10 2.86
N PRO A 58 -1.22 32.22 2.68
CA PRO A 58 -2.54 32.16 2.08
C PRO A 58 -2.41 31.51 0.69
N PHE A 59 -3.46 30.78 0.28
CA PHE A 59 -3.56 30.23 -1.08
C PHE A 59 -3.09 31.28 -2.09
N LEU A 60 -2.03 30.97 -2.84
CA LEU A 60 -1.52 31.82 -3.91
C LEU A 60 -2.54 31.78 -5.06
N VAL A 61 -3.49 32.72 -5.04
CA VAL A 61 -4.40 32.96 -6.15
C VAL A 61 -3.72 33.94 -7.09
N ASP A 62 -3.39 33.48 -8.29
CA ASP A 62 -2.88 34.35 -9.34
C ASP A 62 -4.03 35.25 -9.84
N LYS A 63 -4.06 36.51 -9.41
CA LYS A 63 -5.10 37.49 -9.76
C LYS A 63 -4.94 38.05 -11.19
N LYS A 64 -4.64 37.20 -12.18
CA LYS A 64 -4.54 37.61 -13.59
C LYS A 64 -5.23 36.62 -14.51
N THR A 65 -6.56 36.60 -14.48
CA THR A 65 -7.49 36.50 -15.64
C THR A 65 -8.88 36.04 -15.18
N PHE A 66 -9.68 37.00 -14.69
CA PHE A 66 -11.14 36.86 -14.63
C PHE A 66 -11.75 38.21 -15.04
N THR A 67 -11.60 38.57 -16.31
CA THR A 67 -12.40 39.64 -16.91
C THR A 67 -13.72 39.03 -17.36
N SER A 68 -14.74 39.23 -16.53
CA SER A 68 -16.13 38.90 -16.78
C SER A 68 -16.69 39.71 -17.95
N THR A 69 -17.13 39.05 -19.01
CA THR A 69 -18.17 39.57 -19.91
C THR A 69 -19.53 39.11 -19.39
N ARG A 70 -20.15 39.93 -18.54
CA ARG A 70 -21.57 39.81 -18.23
C ARG A 70 -22.28 41.04 -18.79
N LYS A 71 -22.80 40.92 -20.02
CA LYS A 71 -23.76 41.88 -20.59
C LYS A 71 -25.08 41.75 -19.83
N GLN A 72 -25.58 42.89 -19.40
CA GLN A 72 -26.92 43.10 -18.88
C GLN A 72 -27.96 42.96 -20.01
N SER A 73 -29.12 42.40 -19.68
CA SER A 73 -30.40 42.78 -20.26
C SER A 73 -31.46 42.67 -19.16
N SER A 74 -32.11 43.81 -18.90
CA SER A 74 -33.38 44.03 -18.18
C SER A 74 -34.53 43.22 -18.80
N GLU A 75 -35.65 42.88 -18.16
CA GLU A 75 -36.67 43.75 -17.53
C GLU A 75 -37.64 42.97 -16.61
N ALA A 76 -38.20 43.72 -15.65
CA ALA A 76 -39.54 43.68 -15.04
C ALA A 76 -40.25 42.35 -14.69
N ASN A 77 -40.47 42.10 -13.39
CA ASN A 77 -41.75 42.45 -12.73
C ASN A 77 -41.74 42.06 -11.23
N GLN A 78 -42.18 43.00 -10.39
CA GLN A 78 -42.64 42.83 -9.01
C GLN A 78 -44.18 43.00 -9.00
N PRO A 79 -44.97 42.49 -8.03
CA PRO A 79 -44.96 42.94 -6.62
C PRO A 79 -45.14 41.77 -5.62
N GLY A 80 -45.05 41.87 -4.29
CA GLY A 80 -44.95 42.96 -3.33
C GLY A 80 -45.12 42.38 -1.89
N ASN A 81 -45.04 43.26 -0.89
CA ASN A 81 -45.19 43.07 0.58
C ASN A 81 -43.95 42.55 1.35
N GLN A 82 -43.15 43.43 1.96
CA GLN A 82 -43.36 44.19 3.22
C GLN A 82 -43.56 43.29 4.45
N THR A 83 -42.56 43.20 5.34
CA THR A 83 -42.48 44.02 6.57
C THR A 83 -41.26 43.64 7.42
N ALA A 84 -40.76 44.64 8.14
CA ALA A 84 -39.53 44.67 8.91
C ALA A 84 -39.67 44.07 10.32
N ALA A 85 -38.56 43.63 10.92
CA ALA A 85 -38.21 44.00 12.31
C ALA A 85 -36.76 43.60 12.66
N THR A 86 -35.97 44.62 12.91
CA THR A 86 -34.63 44.65 13.51
C THR A 86 -34.67 44.21 14.97
N ARG A 87 -33.67 43.45 15.46
CA ARG A 87 -32.96 43.70 16.73
C ARG A 87 -31.90 42.62 17.04
N GLN A 88 -30.68 43.10 17.27
CA GLN A 88 -29.60 42.54 18.10
C GLN A 88 -29.15 43.71 19.01
N PRO A 89 -28.23 43.56 20.00
CA PRO A 89 -27.63 42.38 20.64
C PRO A 89 -27.50 42.56 22.19
N THR A 90 -26.63 41.76 22.84
CA THR A 90 -25.94 41.86 24.17
C THR A 90 -26.28 40.65 25.07
N GLY A 91 -25.39 40.00 25.84
CA GLY A 91 -23.97 40.14 26.13
C GLY A 91 -23.66 39.41 27.46
N ARG A 92 -22.56 38.62 27.49
CA ARG A 92 -21.70 38.17 28.64
C ARG A 92 -22.30 37.79 30.01
N SER A 93 -21.85 36.66 30.57
CA SER A 93 -20.86 36.61 31.67
C SER A 93 -20.62 35.20 32.25
N GLU A 94 -19.42 35.02 32.82
CA GLU A 94 -18.78 33.81 33.33
C GLU A 94 -18.99 33.56 34.85
N ASN A 95 -18.57 32.37 35.30
CA ASN A 95 -18.11 31.95 36.66
C ASN A 95 -19.12 31.65 37.79
N ARG A 96 -19.09 30.41 38.32
CA ARG A 96 -18.53 30.09 39.67
C ARG A 96 -18.59 28.60 40.06
N GLN A 97 -17.58 28.22 40.84
CA GLN A 97 -17.18 26.92 41.40
C GLN A 97 -18.03 26.36 42.56
N GLU A 98 -17.92 25.02 42.71
CA GLU A 98 -17.71 24.18 43.92
C GLU A 98 -18.57 24.37 45.19
N ASN A 99 -19.24 23.29 45.63
CA ASN A 99 -19.02 22.62 46.93
C ASN A 99 -20.12 21.58 47.25
N ARG A 100 -19.74 20.34 47.62
CA ARG A 100 -20.19 19.63 48.86
C ARG A 100 -19.75 18.15 48.89
N MET A 101 -19.10 17.79 50.00
CA MET A 101 -18.74 16.43 50.45
C MET A 101 -19.59 16.02 51.69
N GLN A 102 -19.71 14.69 51.87
CA GLN A 102 -19.88 13.90 53.13
C GLN A 102 -21.20 14.08 53.92
N GLU A 103 -21.79 13.10 54.66
CA GLU A 103 -21.41 11.78 55.18
C GLU A 103 -22.70 11.10 55.74
N ASN A 104 -22.75 9.75 55.87
CA ASN A 104 -23.28 9.06 57.06
C ASN A 104 -23.19 7.51 56.98
N ASN A 105 -22.76 6.93 58.11
CA ASN A 105 -22.51 5.52 58.44
C ASN A 105 -23.77 4.76 58.93
N LEU A 106 -23.75 3.40 58.92
CA LEU A 106 -23.75 2.53 60.13
C LEU A 106 -24.19 1.05 59.90
N ARG A 107 -23.39 0.12 60.49
CA ARG A 107 -23.70 -1.19 61.14
C ARG A 107 -24.03 -2.41 60.24
N SER A 108 -23.60 -3.66 60.49
CA SER A 108 -23.22 -4.40 61.74
C SER A 108 -22.29 -5.59 61.43
N ALA A 109 -21.61 -6.11 62.46
CA ALA A 109 -20.75 -7.31 62.45
C ALA A 109 -21.32 -8.43 63.36
N GLU A 110 -20.98 -9.70 63.12
CA GLU A 110 -21.03 -10.79 64.11
C GLU A 110 -20.08 -11.97 63.75
N GLN A 111 -19.55 -12.64 64.79
CA GLN A 111 -18.42 -13.61 64.87
C GLN A 111 -18.89 -15.09 64.67
N SER A 112 -18.07 -16.12 64.36
CA SER A 112 -17.14 -16.79 65.32
C SER A 112 -16.58 -18.18 64.83
N THR A 113 -15.37 -18.53 65.30
CA THR A 113 -14.79 -19.87 65.70
C THR A 113 -14.14 -20.86 64.69
N ILE A 114 -13.22 -21.70 65.23
CA ILE A 114 -12.01 -22.38 64.67
C ILE A 114 -12.06 -23.91 64.90
N SER A 115 -11.52 -24.77 63.99
CA SER A 115 -10.54 -25.90 64.21
C SER A 115 -10.43 -26.96 63.07
N SER A 116 -9.24 -27.53 62.85
CA SER A 116 -8.68 -28.40 61.75
C SER A 116 -8.83 -29.95 61.93
N PRO A 117 -8.20 -30.91 61.16
CA PRO A 117 -7.85 -31.07 59.70
C PRO A 117 -8.07 -32.48 59.01
N GLU A 118 -8.05 -32.51 57.66
CA GLU A 118 -7.63 -33.55 56.64
C GLU A 118 -8.35 -34.93 56.41
N PRO A 119 -8.17 -35.64 55.24
CA PRO A 119 -8.01 -35.23 53.82
C PRO A 119 -8.83 -36.09 52.80
N GLY A 120 -9.09 -35.61 51.55
CA GLY A 120 -9.53 -36.52 50.47
C GLY A 120 -10.20 -35.94 49.20
N ASN A 121 -9.42 -35.93 48.10
CA ASN A 121 -9.75 -36.02 46.66
C ASN A 121 -10.56 -34.90 45.92
N PRO A 122 -10.23 -34.62 44.63
CA PRO A 122 -10.52 -33.39 43.92
C PRO A 122 -11.80 -33.45 43.08
N ASN A 123 -12.49 -32.31 42.95
CA ASN A 123 -12.96 -31.82 41.65
C ASN A 123 -13.65 -30.46 41.75
N PHE A 124 -13.37 -29.65 40.72
CA PHE A 124 -14.18 -28.54 40.21
C PHE A 124 -14.46 -27.31 41.10
N SER A 125 -13.70 -26.27 40.77
CA SER A 125 -14.18 -24.92 40.40
C SER A 125 -14.14 -23.79 41.43
N ARG A 126 -13.56 -22.68 40.94
CA ARG A 126 -13.72 -21.27 41.31
C ARG A 126 -13.11 -20.77 42.61
N GLY A 127 -12.01 -20.01 42.46
CA GLY A 127 -11.70 -18.91 43.39
C GLY A 127 -10.25 -18.44 43.34
N ALA A 128 -10.06 -17.18 42.95
CA ALA A 128 -8.95 -16.30 43.31
C ALA A 128 -7.55 -16.56 42.73
N LEU A 129 -7.31 -16.00 41.54
CA LEU A 129 -6.06 -15.29 41.24
C LEU A 129 -6.42 -13.84 40.88
N ALA A 130 -6.75 -13.08 41.92
CA ALA A 130 -6.79 -11.63 41.86
C ALA A 130 -5.36 -11.09 41.91
N ALA A 131 -4.73 -11.07 40.74
CA ALA A 131 -3.63 -10.17 40.41
C ALA A 131 -3.86 -9.76 38.96
N GLY A 132 -4.76 -8.79 38.78
CA GLY A 132 -5.22 -8.29 37.50
C GLY A 132 -4.08 -7.71 36.68
N LYS A 133 -3.38 -8.58 35.93
CA LYS A 133 -2.74 -8.18 34.67
C LYS A 133 -3.88 -7.73 33.76
N ARG A 134 -4.04 -6.41 33.64
CA ARG A 134 -4.90 -5.76 32.65
C ARG A 134 -4.60 -6.40 31.31
N ARG A 135 -5.50 -7.29 30.87
CA ARG A 135 -5.62 -7.71 29.48
C ARG A 135 -5.90 -6.41 28.74
N ARG A 136 -4.88 -5.86 28.07
CA ARG A 136 -4.93 -4.56 27.39
C ARG A 136 -6.22 -4.50 26.58
N GLU A 137 -7.04 -3.50 26.89
CA GLU A 137 -8.40 -3.35 26.40
C GLU A 137 -8.44 -3.32 24.88
N ARG A 138 -9.30 -4.18 24.31
CA ARG A 138 -9.74 -4.09 22.93
C ARG A 138 -10.54 -2.80 22.74
N THR A 139 -9.91 -1.72 22.29
CA THR A 139 -10.53 -0.67 21.45
C THR A 139 -9.46 -0.02 20.58
N SER A 140 -8.79 -0.81 19.73
CA SER A 140 -7.90 -0.28 18.70
C SER A 140 -8.68 0.22 17.46
N ALA A 141 -9.95 -0.19 17.30
CA ALA A 141 -10.77 0.12 16.13
C ALA A 141 -11.17 1.61 16.00
N LEU A 142 -11.09 2.40 17.07
CA LEU A 142 -11.40 3.83 17.07
C LEU A 142 -10.18 4.63 17.57
N ARG A 143 -9.19 4.84 16.68
CA ARG A 143 -8.01 5.66 16.99
C ARG A 143 -8.17 7.08 16.44
N VAL A 144 -7.80 8.07 17.26
CA VAL A 144 -7.52 9.44 16.78
C VAL A 144 -6.05 9.48 16.40
N CYS A 145 -5.75 9.80 15.14
CA CYS A 145 -4.37 9.93 14.64
C CYS A 145 -3.97 11.41 14.69
N GLU A 146 -2.80 11.73 15.24
CA GLU A 146 -2.34 13.13 15.31
C GLU A 146 -1.81 13.59 13.95
N ASN A 147 -1.20 12.66 13.19
CA ASN A 147 -0.67 12.95 11.86
C ASN A 147 -0.65 11.71 10.93
N PHE A 148 -0.07 11.89 9.73
CA PHE A 148 0.04 10.84 8.70
C PHE A 148 0.74 9.57 9.22
N LEU A 149 1.83 9.69 9.98
CA LEU A 149 2.61 8.55 10.49
C LEU A 149 1.78 7.69 11.45
N ASP A 150 0.91 8.31 12.24
CA ASP A 150 0.03 7.61 13.19
C ASP A 150 -1.07 6.84 12.46
N ALA A 151 -1.49 7.32 11.28
CA ALA A 151 -2.48 6.68 10.44
C ALA A 151 -1.93 5.50 9.59
N VAL A 152 -0.61 5.30 9.56
CA VAL A 152 0.00 4.12 8.90
C VAL A 152 -0.24 2.85 9.74
N GLY A 153 -0.56 1.76 9.06
CA GLY A 153 -0.79 0.45 9.66
C GLY A 153 -2.21 0.23 10.18
N MET A 154 -2.41 -0.89 10.88
CA MET A 154 -3.73 -1.38 11.32
C MET A 154 -4.71 -1.56 10.16
N THR A 155 -4.21 -2.04 9.02
CA THR A 155 -5.00 -2.22 7.81
C THR A 155 -5.98 -3.40 7.95
N PRO A 156 -7.13 -3.38 7.25
CA PRO A 156 -8.07 -4.49 7.28
C PRO A 156 -7.46 -5.81 6.78
N LEU A 157 -7.93 -6.93 7.32
CA LEU A 157 -7.71 -8.27 6.78
C LEU A 157 -9.04 -8.78 6.25
N ILE A 158 -9.13 -9.03 4.95
CA ILE A 158 -10.38 -9.43 4.28
C ILE A 158 -10.29 -10.90 3.87
N TYR A 159 -11.34 -11.66 4.16
CA TYR A 159 -11.54 -13.01 3.62
C TYR A 159 -11.88 -12.94 2.14
N LEU A 160 -11.11 -13.62 1.29
CA LEU A 160 -11.32 -13.66 -0.15
C LEU A 160 -12.22 -14.84 -0.50
N ARG A 161 -13.52 -14.58 -0.67
CA ARG A 161 -14.55 -15.61 -0.87
C ARG A 161 -14.27 -16.47 -2.09
N ARG A 162 -14.02 -15.88 -3.26
CA ARG A 162 -13.82 -16.65 -4.50
C ARG A 162 -12.56 -17.53 -4.45
N ALA A 163 -11.44 -16.98 -4.00
CA ALA A 163 -10.18 -17.72 -3.86
C ALA A 163 -10.30 -18.87 -2.85
N SER A 164 -11.02 -18.64 -1.75
CA SER A 164 -11.27 -19.66 -0.72
C SER A 164 -12.17 -20.79 -1.23
N GLN A 165 -13.24 -20.44 -1.95
CA GLN A 165 -14.15 -21.42 -2.57
C GLN A 165 -13.44 -22.32 -3.58
N GLU A 166 -12.53 -21.78 -4.39
CA GLU A 166 -11.79 -22.55 -5.39
C GLU A 166 -10.80 -23.56 -4.77
N THR A 167 -10.29 -23.27 -3.57
CA THR A 167 -9.20 -24.05 -2.95
C THR A 167 -9.66 -24.90 -1.77
N HIS A 168 -10.89 -24.71 -1.30
CA HIS A 168 -11.41 -25.26 -0.04
C HIS A 168 -10.52 -24.92 1.17
N CYS A 169 -9.79 -23.81 1.10
CA CYS A 169 -8.96 -23.24 2.16
C CYS A 169 -9.51 -21.86 2.54
N ASP A 170 -9.21 -21.36 3.72
CA ASP A 170 -9.52 -19.97 4.07
C ASP A 170 -8.38 -19.06 3.58
N ILE A 171 -8.62 -18.27 2.53
CA ILE A 171 -7.63 -17.31 2.01
C ILE A 171 -8.02 -15.89 2.46
N PHE A 172 -7.08 -15.23 3.12
CA PHE A 172 -7.22 -13.85 3.58
C PHE A 172 -6.20 -12.93 2.91
N ALA A 173 -6.55 -11.67 2.76
CA ALA A 173 -5.67 -10.67 2.19
C ALA A 173 -5.61 -9.41 3.05
N LYS A 174 -4.39 -9.00 3.39
CA LYS A 174 -4.09 -7.80 4.18
C LYS A 174 -4.14 -6.58 3.26
N CYS A 175 -5.10 -5.69 3.49
CA CYS A 175 -5.45 -4.57 2.60
C CYS A 175 -4.53 -3.37 2.79
N GLU A 176 -3.27 -3.49 2.36
CA GLU A 176 -2.26 -2.44 2.51
C GLU A 176 -2.52 -1.20 1.62
N PHE A 177 -3.41 -1.30 0.64
CA PHE A 177 -3.92 -0.14 -0.09
C PHE A 177 -4.74 0.83 0.79
N ASN A 178 -5.16 0.44 2.00
CA ASN A 178 -5.86 1.28 2.97
C ASN A 178 -4.94 2.14 3.86
N ASN A 179 -3.61 2.04 3.73
CA ASN A 179 -2.73 3.03 4.36
C ASN A 179 -3.02 4.44 3.78
N PRO A 180 -2.74 5.53 4.51
CA PRO A 180 -3.15 6.89 4.12
C PRO A 180 -2.50 7.40 2.82
N GLY A 181 -1.31 6.92 2.46
CA GLY A 181 -0.66 7.14 1.17
C GLY A 181 -1.09 6.14 0.10
N GLY A 182 -1.94 5.17 0.43
CA GLY A 182 -2.60 4.26 -0.50
C GLY A 182 -1.77 3.04 -0.90
N SER A 183 -0.75 2.69 -0.11
CA SER A 183 0.06 1.49 -0.39
C SER A 183 0.79 0.92 0.83
N VAL A 184 1.26 -0.33 0.69
CA VAL A 184 2.16 -1.02 1.63
C VAL A 184 3.46 -0.26 1.93
N LYS A 185 3.88 0.67 1.05
CA LYS A 185 5.15 1.40 1.20
C LYS A 185 5.10 2.56 2.20
N ASP A 186 3.93 2.87 2.74
CA ASP A 186 3.80 3.85 3.82
C ASP A 186 4.47 3.35 5.12
N ARG A 187 4.45 2.03 5.35
CA ARG A 187 5.12 1.37 6.49
C ARG A 187 6.64 1.56 6.47
N PRO A 188 7.38 1.14 5.43
CA PRO A 188 8.81 1.37 5.37
C PRO A 188 9.15 2.86 5.32
N ALA A 189 8.33 3.71 4.68
CA ALA A 189 8.55 5.15 4.71
C ALA A 189 8.56 5.70 6.15
N LYS A 190 7.56 5.35 6.96
CA LYS A 190 7.51 5.70 8.38
C LYS A 190 8.76 5.24 9.13
N TYR A 191 9.12 3.96 9.00
CA TYR A 191 10.24 3.38 9.74
C TYR A 191 11.60 3.95 9.32
N ILE A 192 11.79 4.24 8.02
CA ILE A 192 13.01 4.89 7.53
C ILE A 192 13.17 6.27 8.18
N LEU A 193 12.09 7.04 8.31
CA LEU A 193 12.11 8.35 8.97
C LEU A 193 12.42 8.22 10.46
N GLU A 194 11.65 7.40 11.19
CA GLU A 194 11.79 7.23 12.64
C GLU A 194 13.18 6.71 13.01
N GLN A 195 13.72 5.78 12.23
CA GLN A 195 15.07 5.26 12.45
C GLN A 195 16.13 6.33 12.16
N ALA A 196 15.97 7.10 11.07
CA ALA A 196 16.90 8.18 10.75
C ALA A 196 16.89 9.29 11.82
N GLU A 197 15.74 9.61 12.40
CA GLU A 197 15.63 10.54 13.52
C GLU A 197 16.31 10.00 14.78
N LYS A 198 16.05 8.73 15.12
CA LYS A 198 16.67 8.07 16.27
C LYS A 198 18.19 8.02 16.18
N GLU A 199 18.72 7.87 14.97
CA GLU A 199 20.15 7.86 14.68
C GLU A 199 20.75 9.26 14.49
N GLY A 200 19.95 10.33 14.57
CA GLY A 200 20.41 11.70 14.36
C GLY A 200 20.75 12.05 12.91
N ARG A 201 20.37 11.20 11.94
CA ARG A 201 20.51 11.46 10.49
C ARG A 201 19.44 12.40 9.94
N LEU A 202 18.34 12.58 10.67
CA LEU A 202 17.29 13.56 10.43
C LEU A 202 16.98 14.33 11.72
N GLY A 203 16.69 15.63 11.60
CA GLY A 203 16.47 16.55 12.71
C GLY A 203 17.50 17.69 12.75
N GLY A 204 17.17 18.76 13.49
CA GLY A 204 18.02 19.95 13.58
C GLY A 204 18.18 20.66 12.23
N SER A 205 19.43 20.86 11.78
CA SER A 205 19.74 21.44 10.47
C SER A 205 19.50 20.46 9.31
N GLN A 206 19.32 19.17 9.60
CA GLN A 206 19.18 18.13 8.59
C GLN A 206 17.71 17.76 8.35
N ASN A 207 17.13 18.25 7.26
CA ASN A 207 15.72 18.06 6.94
C ASN A 207 15.48 17.51 5.52
N TRP A 208 16.52 17.05 4.84
CA TRP A 208 16.44 16.51 3.49
C TRP A 208 16.54 15.00 3.45
N ILE A 209 15.70 14.41 2.61
CA ILE A 209 15.70 12.99 2.27
C ILE A 209 15.87 12.86 0.76
N VAL A 210 16.69 11.92 0.32
CA VAL A 210 16.85 11.57 -1.08
C VAL A 210 16.51 10.10 -1.27
N GLU A 211 15.69 9.79 -2.27
CA GLU A 211 15.30 8.41 -2.59
C GLU A 211 15.34 8.16 -4.10
N GLY A 212 15.91 7.03 -4.50
CA GLY A 212 15.87 6.56 -5.88
C GLY A 212 14.60 5.75 -6.13
N SER A 213 13.48 6.41 -6.42
CA SER A 213 12.21 5.73 -6.72
C SER A 213 11.19 6.65 -7.41
N ALA A 214 10.44 6.09 -8.35
CA ALA A 214 9.30 6.74 -9.01
C ALA A 214 7.94 6.20 -8.52
N GLY A 215 7.95 5.28 -7.55
CA GLY A 215 6.80 4.48 -7.16
C GLY A 215 6.29 4.77 -5.75
N ASN A 216 5.62 3.77 -5.19
CA ASN A 216 4.94 3.87 -3.91
C ASN A 216 5.85 4.29 -2.73
N THR A 217 7.13 3.91 -2.72
CA THR A 217 8.06 4.33 -1.65
C THR A 217 8.37 5.82 -1.69
N ALA A 218 8.54 6.39 -2.89
CA ALA A 218 8.74 7.83 -3.04
C ALA A 218 7.49 8.61 -2.60
N ILE A 219 6.30 8.13 -2.95
CA ILE A 219 5.03 8.70 -2.48
C ILE A 219 4.93 8.63 -0.95
N GLY A 220 5.17 7.43 -0.38
CA GLY A 220 5.14 7.21 1.07
C GLY A 220 6.10 8.14 1.81
N LEU A 221 7.35 8.24 1.37
CA LEU A 221 8.35 9.14 1.98
C LEU A 221 7.94 10.60 1.84
N ALA A 222 7.44 11.03 0.67
CA ALA A 222 7.02 12.41 0.44
C ALA A 222 5.88 12.83 1.37
N LEU A 223 4.88 11.96 1.58
CA LEU A 223 3.74 12.21 2.46
C LEU A 223 4.13 12.10 3.95
N ALA A 224 4.82 11.03 4.32
CA ALA A 224 5.28 10.76 5.68
C ALA A 224 6.23 11.84 6.23
N SER A 225 6.95 12.53 5.34
CA SER A 225 7.86 13.62 5.67
C SER A 225 7.15 14.92 6.05
N LYS A 226 5.91 15.15 5.58
CA LYS A 226 5.22 16.44 5.73
C LYS A 226 4.95 16.83 7.19
N PRO A 227 4.44 15.95 8.06
CA PRO A 227 4.18 16.31 9.46
C PRO A 227 5.44 16.72 10.23
N ARG A 228 6.61 16.22 9.81
CA ARG A 228 7.91 16.51 10.43
C ARG A 228 8.65 17.67 9.75
N GLY A 229 8.09 18.25 8.69
CA GLY A 229 8.71 19.36 7.95
C GLY A 229 9.91 18.95 7.09
N TYR A 230 10.07 17.66 6.77
CA TYR A 230 11.15 17.19 5.91
C TYR A 230 10.83 17.39 4.44
N ARG A 231 11.89 17.55 3.65
CA ARG A 231 11.85 17.74 2.20
C ARG A 231 12.42 16.51 1.51
N VAL A 232 11.73 16.04 0.48
CA VAL A 232 12.09 14.82 -0.25
C VAL A 232 12.51 15.16 -1.67
N VAL A 233 13.63 14.59 -2.11
CA VAL A 233 14.08 14.56 -3.50
C VAL A 233 13.96 13.13 -4.01
N CYS A 234 13.18 12.93 -5.06
CA CYS A 234 13.03 11.67 -5.74
C CYS A 234 13.89 11.67 -7.01
N VAL A 235 14.86 10.77 -7.07
CA VAL A 235 15.67 10.53 -8.27
C VAL A 235 15.01 9.42 -9.08
N ILE A 236 14.68 9.70 -10.33
CA ILE A 236 13.93 8.79 -11.21
C ILE A 236 14.57 8.72 -12.60
N PRO A 237 14.40 7.62 -13.34
CA PRO A 237 14.70 7.60 -14.77
C PRO A 237 13.84 8.63 -15.53
N ASP A 238 14.42 9.28 -16.52
CA ASP A 238 13.74 10.21 -17.44
C ASP A 238 12.60 9.54 -18.25
N THR A 239 12.70 8.22 -18.46
CA THR A 239 11.71 7.37 -19.12
C THR A 239 10.40 7.17 -18.34
N GLN A 240 10.31 7.63 -17.09
CA GLN A 240 9.06 7.51 -16.31
C GLN A 240 7.94 8.36 -16.91
N THR A 241 6.70 7.89 -16.77
CA THR A 241 5.52 8.58 -17.29
C THR A 241 5.29 9.92 -16.60
N GLN A 242 4.69 10.87 -17.32
CA GLN A 242 4.38 12.19 -16.77
C GLN A 242 3.45 12.09 -15.55
N ASP A 243 2.46 11.20 -15.58
CA ASP A 243 1.54 10.98 -14.45
C ASP A 243 2.28 10.61 -13.15
N LYS A 244 3.33 9.79 -13.22
CA LYS A 244 4.14 9.43 -12.05
C LYS A 244 4.93 10.63 -11.54
N LYS A 245 5.54 11.40 -12.45
CA LYS A 245 6.28 12.63 -12.12
C LYS A 245 5.37 13.64 -11.43
N ASP A 246 4.17 13.82 -11.95
CA ASP A 246 3.20 14.77 -11.41
C ASP A 246 2.65 14.30 -10.08
N MET A 247 2.39 13.00 -9.89
CA MET A 247 1.98 12.46 -8.60
C MET A 247 3.02 12.74 -7.50
N LEU A 248 4.32 12.58 -7.79
CA LEU A 248 5.38 12.91 -6.83
C LEU A 248 5.40 14.41 -6.48
N LYS A 249 5.23 15.29 -7.48
CA LYS A 249 5.14 16.74 -7.27
C LYS A 249 3.90 17.11 -6.45
N VAL A 250 2.76 16.46 -6.68
CA VAL A 250 1.52 16.63 -5.90
C VAL A 250 1.74 16.22 -4.44
N CYS A 251 2.46 15.13 -4.19
CA CYS A 251 2.89 14.74 -2.84
C CYS A 251 3.95 15.70 -2.25
N GLY A 252 4.42 16.69 -3.02
CA GLY A 252 5.34 17.71 -2.61
C GLY A 252 6.79 17.24 -2.53
N ALA A 253 7.16 16.24 -3.33
CA ALA A 253 8.56 15.87 -3.59
C ALA A 253 9.15 16.72 -4.71
N LEU A 254 10.46 16.98 -4.62
CA LEU A 254 11.24 17.45 -5.76
C LEU A 254 11.61 16.25 -6.63
N VAL A 255 11.59 16.40 -7.95
CA VAL A 255 11.87 15.32 -8.89
C VAL A 255 13.15 15.64 -9.65
N VAL A 256 14.12 14.73 -9.59
CA VAL A 256 15.38 14.77 -10.35
C VAL A 256 15.36 13.62 -11.33
N GLU A 257 15.43 13.96 -12.62
CA GLU A 257 15.44 12.98 -13.70
C GLU A 257 16.88 12.66 -14.10
N VAL A 258 17.17 11.39 -14.31
CA VAL A 258 18.47 10.90 -14.78
C VAL A 258 18.27 9.92 -15.95
N PRO A 259 19.24 9.77 -16.87
CA PRO A 259 19.16 8.78 -17.93
C PRO A 259 18.95 7.36 -17.38
N PHE A 260 18.17 6.54 -18.10
CA PHE A 260 17.99 5.14 -17.73
C PHE A 260 19.30 4.35 -17.87
N HIS A 261 19.65 3.60 -16.82
CA HIS A 261 20.74 2.64 -16.84
C HIS A 261 20.31 1.32 -16.19
N LYS A 262 21.06 0.23 -16.44
CA LYS A 262 20.86 -1.05 -15.77
C LYS A 262 21.45 -1.02 -14.35
N VAL A 263 21.00 -1.91 -13.46
CA VAL A 263 21.27 -1.86 -12.00
C VAL A 263 22.76 -1.84 -11.62
N TRP A 264 23.64 -2.46 -12.41
CA TRP A 264 25.09 -2.48 -12.16
C TRP A 264 25.82 -1.21 -12.59
N HIS A 265 25.17 -0.35 -13.38
CA HIS A 265 25.78 0.88 -13.83
C HIS A 265 25.88 1.88 -12.66
N PRO A 266 27.02 2.58 -12.48
CA PRO A 266 27.18 3.54 -11.40
C PRO A 266 26.15 4.67 -11.45
N ASP A 267 25.71 5.08 -12.64
CA ASP A 267 24.67 6.12 -12.83
C ASP A 267 23.23 5.60 -12.83
N HIS A 268 23.02 4.35 -12.43
CA HIS A 268 21.67 3.88 -12.10
C HIS A 268 21.04 4.80 -11.04
N PHE A 269 19.75 5.16 -11.22
CA PHE A 269 19.05 6.15 -10.38
C PHE A 269 19.14 5.89 -8.87
N VAL A 270 19.16 4.63 -8.43
CA VAL A 270 19.37 4.26 -7.02
C VAL A 270 20.77 4.63 -6.54
N ALA A 271 21.82 4.27 -7.29
CA ALA A 271 23.19 4.58 -6.92
C ALA A 271 23.46 6.10 -6.99
N PHE A 272 22.89 6.78 -8.00
CA PHE A 272 22.92 8.23 -8.10
C PHE A 272 22.23 8.89 -6.89
N SER A 273 21.08 8.37 -6.44
CA SER A 273 20.38 8.91 -5.27
C SER A 273 21.23 8.88 -4.00
N GLY A 274 22.04 7.84 -3.80
CA GLY A 274 22.99 7.76 -2.68
C GLY A 274 24.13 8.78 -2.79
N ARG A 275 24.68 8.98 -4.00
CA ARG A 275 25.68 10.04 -4.24
C ARG A 275 25.09 11.44 -3.99
N LEU A 276 23.89 11.69 -4.51
CA LEU A 276 23.20 12.96 -4.32
C LEU A 276 22.91 13.22 -2.84
N ALA A 277 22.47 12.19 -2.10
CA ALA A 277 22.29 12.28 -0.67
C ALA A 277 23.57 12.72 0.04
N SER A 278 24.71 12.10 -0.29
CA SER A 278 26.01 12.46 0.29
C SER A 278 26.40 13.91 -0.04
N VAL A 279 26.20 14.38 -1.28
CA VAL A 279 26.52 15.77 -1.67
C VAL A 279 25.64 16.78 -0.95
N MET A 280 24.36 16.46 -0.76
CA MET A 280 23.40 17.33 -0.06
C MET A 280 23.48 17.23 1.46
N ASN A 281 24.38 16.39 2.00
CA ASN A 281 24.35 15.95 3.40
C ASN A 281 22.99 15.36 3.82
N ALA A 282 22.19 14.84 2.88
CA ALA A 282 20.82 14.38 3.09
C ALA A 282 20.73 12.92 3.58
N CYS A 283 19.61 12.59 4.23
CA CYS A 283 19.30 11.21 4.59
C CYS A 283 18.96 10.42 3.32
N TRP A 284 19.73 9.37 3.02
CA TRP A 284 19.38 8.45 1.94
C TRP A 284 18.34 7.43 2.41
N GLY A 285 17.19 7.36 1.73
CA GLY A 285 16.13 6.42 2.07
C GLY A 285 16.56 4.95 1.88
N ASN A 286 17.16 4.66 0.72
CA ASN A 286 17.77 3.39 0.35
C ASN A 286 16.86 2.18 0.59
N GLN A 287 15.64 2.20 0.06
CA GLN A 287 14.62 1.18 0.39
C GLN A 287 15.03 -0.28 0.17
N PHE A 288 16.00 -0.53 -0.71
CA PHE A 288 16.45 -1.88 -1.03
C PHE A 288 17.35 -2.44 0.06
N ASP A 289 18.23 -1.64 0.64
CA ASP A 289 19.26 -2.14 1.57
C ASP A 289 19.16 -1.52 2.99
N ASN A 290 18.24 -0.57 3.22
CA ASN A 290 17.89 -0.08 4.54
C ASN A 290 16.95 -1.04 5.27
N LEU A 291 17.46 -1.75 6.29
CA LEU A 291 16.72 -2.78 7.03
C LEU A 291 15.51 -2.24 7.82
N ALA A 292 15.36 -0.92 7.98
CA ALA A 292 14.13 -0.32 8.51
C ALA A 292 12.89 -0.73 7.70
N ASN A 293 13.06 -1.05 6.41
CA ASN A 293 11.99 -1.57 5.57
C ASN A 293 11.50 -2.96 6.05
N GLN A 294 12.36 -3.97 6.12
CA GLN A 294 12.01 -5.29 6.66
C GLN A 294 11.51 -5.19 8.10
N LEU A 295 12.16 -4.35 8.92
CA LEU A 295 11.78 -4.13 10.31
C LEU A 295 10.34 -3.63 10.45
N SER A 296 9.91 -2.71 9.57
CA SER A 296 8.54 -2.19 9.58
C SER A 296 7.49 -3.30 9.49
N HIS A 297 7.77 -4.33 8.70
CA HIS A 297 6.87 -5.46 8.50
C HIS A 297 6.99 -6.51 9.61
N TYR A 298 8.18 -6.68 10.18
CA TYR A 298 8.40 -7.55 11.34
C TYR A 298 7.69 -7.01 12.60
N GLU A 299 7.78 -5.71 12.85
CA GLU A 299 7.23 -5.07 14.05
C GLU A 299 5.76 -4.66 13.92
N THR A 300 5.20 -4.62 12.70
CA THR A 300 3.79 -4.21 12.49
C THR A 300 2.99 -5.21 11.67
N THR A 301 3.30 -5.38 10.38
CA THR A 301 2.46 -6.19 9.47
C THR A 301 2.31 -7.64 9.94
N GLY A 302 3.40 -8.28 10.38
CA GLY A 302 3.40 -9.64 10.92
C GLY A 302 2.51 -9.78 12.16
N PRO A 303 2.73 -8.98 13.23
CA PRO A 303 1.88 -8.97 14.41
C PRO A 303 0.41 -8.70 14.10
N GLU A 304 0.12 -7.73 13.22
CA GLU A 304 -1.26 -7.44 12.81
C GLU A 304 -1.93 -8.65 12.16
N ILE A 305 -1.25 -9.34 11.23
CA ILE A 305 -1.78 -10.57 10.61
C ILE A 305 -2.02 -11.65 11.66
N TRP A 306 -1.05 -11.90 12.53
CA TRP A 306 -1.14 -12.90 13.58
C TRP A 306 -2.33 -12.66 14.51
N ASP A 307 -2.47 -11.43 15.00
CA ASP A 307 -3.55 -11.04 15.89
C ASP A 307 -4.92 -11.09 15.18
N GLN A 308 -5.01 -10.63 13.93
CA GLN A 308 -6.25 -10.65 13.13
C GLN A 308 -6.71 -12.08 12.78
N MET A 309 -5.78 -13.04 12.74
CA MET A 309 -6.08 -14.45 12.47
C MET A 309 -6.20 -15.30 13.74
N ASP A 310 -6.20 -14.68 14.93
CA ASP A 310 -6.17 -15.36 16.23
C ASP A 310 -5.03 -16.39 16.35
N GLY A 311 -3.87 -16.11 15.75
CA GLY A 311 -2.73 -17.03 15.69
C GLY A 311 -2.93 -18.27 14.82
N ARG A 312 -4.00 -18.34 14.02
CA ARG A 312 -4.32 -19.48 13.15
C ARG A 312 -4.00 -19.16 11.70
N ILE A 313 -2.77 -19.46 11.30
CA ILE A 313 -2.26 -19.29 9.94
C ILE A 313 -1.32 -20.45 9.62
N ASP A 314 -1.49 -21.03 8.44
CA ASP A 314 -0.70 -22.17 7.97
C ASP A 314 0.26 -21.76 6.84
N GLY A 315 -0.12 -20.73 6.07
CA GLY A 315 0.65 -20.23 4.95
C GLY A 315 0.67 -18.71 4.84
N PHE A 316 1.81 -18.14 4.48
CA PHE A 316 1.94 -16.75 4.09
C PHE A 316 2.67 -16.62 2.75
N VAL A 317 2.17 -15.74 1.89
CA VAL A 317 2.78 -15.47 0.58
C VAL A 317 2.79 -13.99 0.27
N SER A 318 3.87 -13.52 -0.35
CA SER A 318 3.94 -12.18 -0.90
C SER A 318 5.01 -12.08 -1.99
N ALA A 319 4.77 -11.22 -2.97
CA ALA A 319 5.70 -10.86 -3.99
C ALA A 319 6.81 -9.95 -3.45
N ALA A 320 7.99 -10.04 -4.05
CA ALA A 320 9.13 -9.21 -3.67
C ALA A 320 9.44 -8.16 -4.75
N GLY A 321 9.41 -6.88 -4.35
CA GLY A 321 10.16 -5.82 -5.03
C GLY A 321 11.48 -5.57 -4.30
N THR A 322 11.41 -4.89 -3.15
CA THR A 322 12.55 -4.80 -2.22
C THR A 322 12.72 -6.06 -1.38
N GLY A 323 11.67 -6.86 -1.20
CA GLY A 323 11.64 -8.05 -0.34
C GLY A 323 11.35 -7.78 1.14
N GLY A 324 11.22 -6.52 1.56
CA GLY A 324 10.97 -6.18 2.98
C GLY A 324 9.69 -6.80 3.55
N THR A 325 8.60 -6.79 2.78
CA THR A 325 7.30 -7.34 3.21
C THR A 325 7.36 -8.84 3.42
N VAL A 326 7.76 -9.61 2.39
CA VAL A 326 7.82 -11.07 2.51
C VAL A 326 8.82 -11.48 3.59
N SER A 327 9.98 -10.84 3.67
CA SER A 327 11.01 -11.17 4.63
C SER A 327 10.63 -10.84 6.07
N GLY A 328 10.13 -9.63 6.32
CA GLY A 328 9.77 -9.17 7.66
C GLY A 328 8.57 -9.91 8.24
N VAL A 329 7.50 -10.10 7.46
CA VAL A 329 6.33 -10.87 7.90
C VAL A 329 6.71 -12.32 8.18
N SER A 330 7.46 -12.96 7.28
CA SER A 330 7.86 -14.36 7.46
C SER A 330 8.70 -14.58 8.70
N ARG A 331 9.64 -13.66 8.97
CA ARG A 331 10.47 -13.71 10.19
C ARG A 331 9.62 -13.59 11.45
N TYR A 332 8.61 -12.71 11.46
CA TYR A 332 7.70 -12.60 12.60
C TYR A 332 6.86 -13.87 12.77
N LEU A 333 6.18 -14.31 11.71
CA LEU A 333 5.30 -15.48 11.76
C LEU A 333 6.05 -16.74 12.21
N ARG A 334 7.24 -17.01 11.66
CA ARG A 334 8.06 -18.16 12.10
C ARG A 334 8.58 -18.05 13.52
N SER A 335 8.71 -16.84 14.07
CA SER A 335 9.02 -16.66 15.50
C SER A 335 7.86 -17.05 16.41
N GLN A 336 6.61 -17.01 15.90
CA GLN A 336 5.42 -17.47 16.61
C GLN A 336 5.19 -18.98 16.39
N HIS A 337 5.28 -19.44 15.15
CA HIS A 337 5.11 -20.84 14.79
C HIS A 337 6.05 -21.22 13.61
N PRO A 338 7.13 -21.98 13.87
CA PRO A 338 8.15 -22.28 12.84
C PRO A 338 7.64 -23.06 11.63
N GLU A 339 6.55 -23.82 11.75
CA GLU A 339 6.03 -24.67 10.67
C GLU A 339 5.21 -23.92 9.60
N ILE A 340 4.90 -22.63 9.84
CA ILE A 340 4.15 -21.81 8.88
C ILE A 340 4.89 -21.80 7.54
N GLN A 341 4.16 -22.16 6.50
CA GLN A 341 4.68 -22.27 5.14
C GLN A 341 4.82 -20.88 4.52
N ILE A 342 6.01 -20.53 4.08
CA ILE A 342 6.35 -19.24 3.51
C ILE A 342 6.58 -19.40 2.02
N ALA A 343 5.80 -18.71 1.21
CA ALA A 343 5.97 -18.67 -0.23
C ALA A 343 6.43 -17.29 -0.72
N LEU A 344 7.32 -17.30 -1.71
CA LEU A 344 7.65 -16.13 -2.52
C LEU A 344 6.82 -16.15 -3.80
N ALA A 345 6.16 -15.04 -4.12
CA ALA A 345 5.63 -14.82 -5.47
C ALA A 345 6.62 -13.98 -6.28
N ASP A 346 6.76 -14.29 -7.55
CA ASP A 346 7.61 -13.54 -8.47
C ASP A 346 7.00 -13.52 -9.88
N ILE A 347 7.57 -12.72 -10.76
CA ILE A 347 7.07 -12.49 -12.13
C ILE A 347 8.16 -12.78 -13.16
N PRO A 348 7.79 -13.15 -14.41
CA PRO A 348 8.73 -13.18 -15.52
C PRO A 348 9.48 -11.85 -15.67
N GLY A 349 10.78 -11.91 -15.95
CA GLY A 349 11.70 -10.77 -16.01
C GLY A 349 12.38 -10.44 -14.68
N SER A 350 11.94 -11.04 -13.57
CA SER A 350 12.65 -11.03 -12.30
C SER A 350 13.66 -12.18 -12.21
N ALA A 351 14.68 -12.03 -11.37
CA ALA A 351 15.68 -13.05 -11.10
C ALA A 351 15.40 -13.85 -9.81
N LEU A 352 14.40 -13.47 -9.01
CA LEU A 352 14.22 -14.02 -7.67
C LEU A 352 13.68 -15.46 -7.69
N TYR A 353 12.74 -15.78 -8.58
CA TYR A 353 12.20 -17.13 -8.72
C TYR A 353 13.33 -18.14 -8.98
N ARG A 354 14.15 -17.90 -10.01
CA ARG A 354 15.30 -18.74 -10.36
C ARG A 354 16.35 -18.78 -9.25
N TYR A 355 16.56 -17.67 -8.55
CA TYR A 355 17.46 -17.68 -7.41
C TYR A 355 16.98 -18.63 -6.29
N PHE A 356 15.70 -18.56 -5.92
CA PHE A 356 15.18 -19.39 -4.82
C PHE A 356 14.86 -20.84 -5.21
N THR A 357 14.75 -21.17 -6.51
CA THR A 357 14.51 -22.54 -6.98
C THR A 357 15.75 -23.23 -7.52
N GLU A 358 16.63 -22.51 -8.22
CA GLU A 358 17.78 -23.04 -8.95
C GLU A 358 19.12 -22.52 -8.39
N GLY A 359 19.12 -21.51 -7.51
CA GLY A 359 20.33 -20.90 -6.96
C GLY A 359 21.02 -19.89 -7.89
N VAL A 360 20.37 -19.49 -8.99
CA VAL A 360 20.97 -18.62 -10.02
C VAL A 360 20.20 -17.30 -10.15
N LEU A 361 20.92 -16.18 -10.06
CA LEU A 361 20.37 -14.85 -10.36
C LEU A 361 20.29 -14.63 -11.87
N ARG A 362 19.17 -15.04 -12.47
CA ARG A 362 18.92 -14.91 -13.91
C ARG A 362 17.50 -14.42 -14.16
N ALA A 363 17.38 -13.25 -14.78
CA ALA A 363 16.12 -12.72 -15.27
C ALA A 363 15.77 -13.35 -16.62
N GLU A 364 14.55 -13.86 -16.75
CA GLU A 364 14.04 -14.48 -17.97
C GLU A 364 12.57 -14.09 -18.20
N GLY A 365 12.21 -13.73 -19.44
CA GLY A 365 10.88 -13.22 -19.78
C GLY A 365 10.70 -11.73 -19.48
N ALA A 366 9.45 -11.27 -19.53
CA ALA A 366 9.05 -9.90 -19.23
C ALA A 366 7.63 -9.88 -18.65
N SER A 367 7.33 -8.83 -17.90
CA SER A 367 6.03 -8.62 -17.26
C SER A 367 5.67 -7.14 -17.25
N VAL A 368 4.39 -6.83 -17.42
CA VAL A 368 3.83 -5.48 -17.30
C VAL A 368 3.53 -5.08 -15.85
N VAL A 369 3.64 -6.02 -14.90
CA VAL A 369 3.37 -5.77 -13.48
C VAL A 369 4.43 -4.84 -12.91
N GLU A 370 3.99 -3.80 -12.21
CA GLU A 370 4.89 -2.82 -11.61
C GLU A 370 5.19 -3.09 -10.13
N ASN A 371 6.27 -2.47 -9.63
CA ASN A 371 6.67 -2.39 -8.22
C ASN A 371 7.19 -3.70 -7.57
N ILE A 372 7.22 -4.80 -8.31
CA ILE A 372 7.76 -6.10 -7.90
C ILE A 372 8.74 -6.64 -8.96
N GLY A 373 9.47 -7.70 -8.62
CA GLY A 373 10.54 -8.24 -9.43
C GLY A 373 11.88 -7.54 -9.19
N GLN A 374 12.98 -8.31 -9.19
CA GLN A 374 14.31 -7.78 -8.94
C GLN A 374 15.41 -8.60 -9.62
N GLY A 375 16.45 -7.92 -10.12
CA GLY A 375 17.61 -8.55 -10.76
C GLY A 375 18.76 -8.90 -9.82
N ARG A 376 18.60 -8.72 -8.51
CA ARG A 376 19.61 -8.92 -7.46
C ARG A 376 18.98 -9.33 -6.13
N ILE A 377 19.80 -9.84 -5.21
CA ILE A 377 19.41 -9.95 -3.81
C ILE A 377 19.60 -8.59 -3.12
N THR A 378 18.55 -8.15 -2.43
CA THR A 378 18.53 -6.91 -1.64
C THR A 378 18.94 -7.20 -0.21
N GLY A 379 19.34 -6.18 0.54
CA GLY A 379 19.61 -6.32 1.98
C GLY A 379 18.45 -6.93 2.75
N GLN A 380 17.20 -6.69 2.32
CA GLN A 380 16.01 -7.27 2.96
C GLN A 380 15.91 -8.79 2.80
N LEU A 381 16.52 -9.35 1.76
CA LEU A 381 16.37 -10.77 1.38
C LEU A 381 17.61 -11.62 1.73
N GLN A 382 18.65 -11.02 2.30
CA GLN A 382 19.93 -11.70 2.57
C GLN A 382 19.74 -13.03 3.34
N ASP A 383 18.95 -12.98 4.42
CA ASP A 383 18.67 -14.14 5.29
C ASP A 383 17.29 -14.77 5.02
N PHE A 384 16.58 -14.29 4.01
CA PHE A 384 15.25 -14.80 3.68
C PHE A 384 15.34 -16.14 2.94
N ARG A 385 14.57 -17.14 3.37
CA ARG A 385 14.47 -18.45 2.71
C ARG A 385 12.99 -18.89 2.66
N PRO A 386 12.35 -18.87 1.47
CA PRO A 386 11.01 -19.39 1.31
C PRO A 386 11.01 -20.92 1.25
N ASP A 387 9.89 -21.55 1.63
CA ASP A 387 9.66 -22.99 1.45
C ASP A 387 9.31 -23.33 -0.01
N VAL A 388 8.72 -22.35 -0.72
CA VAL A 388 8.38 -22.46 -2.14
C VAL A 388 8.41 -21.08 -2.80
N ALA A 389 8.80 -21.04 -4.07
CA ALA A 389 8.62 -19.85 -4.89
C ALA A 389 7.68 -20.17 -6.06
N PHE A 390 6.88 -19.18 -6.49
CA PHE A 390 5.99 -19.27 -7.64
C PHE A 390 6.27 -18.15 -8.62
N GLU A 391 6.49 -18.49 -9.88
CA GLU A 391 6.49 -17.54 -11.00
C GLU A 391 5.04 -17.42 -11.53
N ILE A 392 4.49 -16.21 -11.49
CA ILE A 392 3.10 -15.90 -11.87
C ILE A 392 3.12 -15.05 -13.12
N SER A 393 2.37 -15.46 -14.14
CA SER A 393 2.28 -14.72 -15.42
C SER A 393 1.35 -13.51 -15.31
N ASP A 394 1.49 -12.57 -16.25
CA ASP A 394 0.61 -11.38 -16.33
C ASP A 394 -0.86 -11.76 -16.51
N VAL A 395 -1.14 -12.81 -17.28
CA VAL A 395 -2.50 -13.32 -17.51
C VAL A 395 -3.11 -13.85 -16.21
N GLU A 396 -2.36 -14.62 -15.43
CA GLU A 396 -2.84 -15.16 -14.15
C GLU A 396 -3.00 -14.05 -13.11
N SER A 397 -2.04 -13.13 -13.05
CA SER A 397 -2.12 -11.92 -12.22
C SER A 397 -3.36 -11.08 -12.53
N LEU A 398 -3.63 -10.80 -13.81
CA LEU A 398 -4.82 -10.06 -14.24
C LEU A 398 -6.10 -10.80 -13.92
N THR A 399 -6.14 -12.12 -14.13
CA THR A 399 -7.32 -12.94 -13.81
C THR A 399 -7.75 -12.73 -12.36
N TRP A 400 -6.81 -12.79 -11.41
CA TRP A 400 -7.12 -12.53 -10.00
C TRP A 400 -7.35 -11.05 -9.70
N THR A 401 -6.62 -10.13 -10.35
CA THR A 401 -6.82 -8.68 -10.17
C THR A 401 -8.24 -8.26 -10.58
N HIS A 402 -8.73 -8.76 -11.71
CA HIS A 402 -10.07 -8.49 -12.22
C HIS A 402 -11.13 -9.18 -11.37
N SER A 403 -10.90 -10.43 -10.98
CA SER A 403 -11.80 -11.15 -10.07
C SER A 403 -11.96 -10.45 -8.71
N LEU A 404 -10.89 -9.89 -8.15
CA LEU A 404 -10.98 -9.10 -6.91
C LEU A 404 -11.93 -7.91 -7.06
N LEU A 405 -11.95 -7.25 -8.23
CA LEU A 405 -12.89 -6.16 -8.48
C LEU A 405 -14.32 -6.69 -8.72
N GLU A 406 -14.47 -7.68 -9.59
CA GLU A 406 -15.78 -8.19 -10.05
C GLU A 406 -16.53 -8.97 -8.95
N ASP A 407 -15.82 -9.75 -8.15
CA ASP A 407 -16.43 -10.67 -7.18
C ASP A 407 -16.38 -10.16 -5.73
N GLU A 408 -15.41 -9.30 -5.40
CA GLU A 408 -15.16 -8.83 -4.04
C GLU A 408 -15.25 -7.30 -3.89
N GLY A 409 -15.36 -6.55 -4.99
CA GLY A 409 -15.40 -5.07 -4.97
C GLY A 409 -14.07 -4.40 -4.63
N LEU A 410 -12.95 -5.10 -4.81
CA LEU A 410 -11.61 -4.65 -4.45
C LEU A 410 -10.81 -4.19 -5.68
N ALA A 411 -10.77 -2.87 -5.90
CA ALA A 411 -9.94 -2.27 -6.96
C ALA A 411 -8.48 -2.12 -6.51
N VAL A 412 -7.59 -3.02 -6.95
CA VAL A 412 -6.17 -3.10 -6.50
C VAL A 412 -5.17 -3.21 -7.66
N GLY A 413 -3.89 -2.94 -7.41
CA GLY A 413 -2.80 -3.11 -8.40
C GLY A 413 -2.53 -4.58 -8.80
N MET A 414 -1.98 -4.82 -9.99
CA MET A 414 -1.64 -6.19 -10.46
C MET A 414 -0.66 -6.95 -9.54
N SER A 415 0.19 -6.26 -8.78
CA SER A 415 1.04 -6.93 -7.77
C SER A 415 0.22 -7.66 -6.69
N SER A 416 -1.00 -7.20 -6.43
CA SER A 416 -1.97 -7.88 -5.56
C SER A 416 -2.56 -9.12 -6.24
N GLY A 417 -2.78 -9.08 -7.56
CA GLY A 417 -3.17 -10.25 -8.36
C GLY A 417 -2.12 -11.35 -8.32
N VAL A 418 -0.84 -11.00 -8.47
CA VAL A 418 0.30 -11.94 -8.28
C VAL A 418 0.25 -12.60 -6.90
N ASN A 419 0.02 -11.80 -5.86
CA ASN A 419 -0.08 -12.26 -4.48
C ASN A 419 -1.24 -13.23 -4.23
N VAL A 420 -2.42 -12.97 -4.82
CA VAL A 420 -3.58 -13.87 -4.69
C VAL A 420 -3.39 -15.13 -5.52
N ALA A 421 -2.88 -15.04 -6.75
CA ALA A 421 -2.56 -16.20 -7.58
C ALA A 421 -1.61 -17.17 -6.85
N ALA A 422 -0.53 -16.62 -6.27
CA ALA A 422 0.41 -17.40 -5.48
C ALA A 422 -0.20 -17.96 -4.19
N ALA A 423 -1.15 -17.25 -3.56
CA ALA A 423 -1.88 -17.75 -2.39
C ALA A 423 -2.77 -18.94 -2.74
N VAL A 424 -3.43 -18.89 -3.89
CA VAL A 424 -4.23 -20.00 -4.42
C VAL A 424 -3.35 -21.21 -4.72
N ARG A 425 -2.16 -21.02 -5.30
CA ARG A 425 -1.19 -22.10 -5.53
C ARG A 425 -0.66 -22.69 -4.21
N LEU A 426 -0.36 -21.85 -3.22
CA LEU A 426 0.05 -22.30 -1.89
C LEU A 426 -1.08 -23.10 -1.22
N ALA A 427 -2.31 -22.60 -1.24
CA ALA A 427 -3.49 -23.27 -0.70
C ALA A 427 -3.69 -24.65 -1.33
N LYS A 428 -3.62 -24.76 -2.67
CA LYS A 428 -3.70 -26.05 -3.38
C LYS A 428 -2.58 -27.01 -2.99
N ARG A 429 -1.39 -26.50 -2.66
CA ARG A 429 -0.26 -27.31 -2.18
C ARG A 429 -0.44 -27.82 -0.76
N LEU A 430 -1.01 -27.01 0.14
CA LEU A 430 -1.29 -27.42 1.53
C LEU A 430 -2.51 -28.35 1.62
N GLY A 431 -3.48 -28.17 0.72
CA GLY A 431 -4.72 -28.92 0.68
C GLY A 431 -5.83 -28.28 1.52
N PRO A 432 -7.08 -28.77 1.40
CA PRO A 432 -8.25 -28.17 2.04
C PRO A 432 -8.13 -27.96 3.55
N GLY A 433 -8.82 -26.94 4.07
CA GLY A 433 -8.91 -26.64 5.51
C GLY A 433 -7.80 -25.78 6.09
N HIS A 434 -6.76 -25.45 5.32
CA HIS A 434 -5.68 -24.55 5.75
C HIS A 434 -6.06 -23.07 5.62
N ARG A 435 -5.33 -22.22 6.35
CA ARG A 435 -5.48 -20.76 6.35
C ARG A 435 -4.26 -20.08 5.76
N ILE A 436 -4.48 -19.31 4.71
CA ILE A 436 -3.42 -18.62 3.96
C ILE A 436 -3.65 -17.12 4.04
N CYS A 437 -2.60 -16.35 4.33
CA CYS A 437 -2.63 -14.90 4.23
C CYS A 437 -1.73 -14.40 3.08
N THR A 438 -2.20 -13.38 2.37
CA THR A 438 -1.43 -12.64 1.37
C THR A 438 -1.62 -11.14 1.51
N ILE A 439 -1.02 -10.32 0.65
CA ILE A 439 -1.05 -8.85 0.73
C ILE A 439 -1.72 -8.23 -0.51
N LEU A 440 -2.63 -7.27 -0.31
CA LEU A 440 -3.11 -6.38 -1.37
C LEU A 440 -2.35 -5.06 -1.28
N CYS A 441 -1.40 -4.85 -2.19
CA CYS A 441 -0.30 -3.90 -2.03
C CYS A 441 -0.72 -2.44 -2.11
N ASP A 442 -1.54 -2.07 -3.08
CA ASP A 442 -1.88 -0.68 -3.40
C ASP A 442 -3.16 -0.54 -4.24
N SER A 443 -3.68 0.69 -4.28
CA SER A 443 -4.95 1.01 -4.91
C SER A 443 -4.92 0.83 -6.44
N GLY A 444 -5.97 0.21 -6.98
CA GLY A 444 -6.18 0.03 -8.42
C GLY A 444 -6.31 1.34 -9.19
N THR A 445 -6.70 2.43 -8.52
CA THR A 445 -6.88 3.76 -9.15
C THR A 445 -5.61 4.30 -9.80
N ARG A 446 -4.43 3.89 -9.31
CA ARG A 446 -3.11 4.27 -9.85
C ARG A 446 -2.87 3.70 -11.25
N TYR A 447 -3.64 2.68 -11.64
CA TYR A 447 -3.43 1.89 -12.84
C TYR A 447 -4.57 2.04 -13.85
N ALA A 448 -5.36 3.12 -13.75
CA ALA A 448 -6.51 3.37 -14.62
C ALA A 448 -6.16 3.35 -16.11
N LYS A 449 -4.95 3.82 -16.47
CA LYS A 449 -4.44 3.82 -17.86
C LYS A 449 -3.76 2.51 -18.28
N LYS A 450 -3.72 1.49 -17.41
CA LYS A 450 -3.05 0.21 -17.64
C LYS A 450 -4.02 -0.96 -17.52
N GLN A 451 -3.97 -1.70 -16.42
CA GLN A 451 -4.75 -2.91 -16.15
C GLN A 451 -6.29 -2.74 -16.15
N TRP A 452 -6.75 -1.48 -16.18
CA TRP A 452 -8.16 -1.10 -16.29
C TRP A 452 -8.50 -0.42 -17.63
N ASN A 453 -7.56 -0.39 -18.57
CA ASN A 453 -7.71 0.21 -19.89
C ASN A 453 -7.70 -0.88 -20.96
N ILE A 454 -8.82 -1.05 -21.68
CA ILE A 454 -8.97 -2.09 -22.71
C ILE A 454 -7.95 -1.92 -23.84
N SER A 455 -7.64 -0.70 -24.26
CA SER A 455 -6.68 -0.46 -25.34
C SER A 455 -5.28 -0.92 -24.95
N PHE A 456 -4.82 -0.54 -23.75
CA PHE A 456 -3.55 -1.02 -23.20
C PHE A 456 -3.52 -2.55 -23.11
N LEU A 457 -4.56 -3.17 -22.56
CA LEU A 457 -4.62 -4.62 -22.44
C LEU A 457 -4.54 -5.32 -23.80
N ARG A 458 -5.20 -4.78 -24.83
CA ARG A 458 -5.12 -5.33 -26.20
C ARG A 458 -3.74 -5.16 -26.82
N GLU A 459 -3.11 -4.01 -26.63
CA GLU A 459 -1.74 -3.73 -27.12
C GLU A 459 -0.72 -4.71 -26.50
N GLU A 460 -0.89 -5.04 -25.22
CA GLU A 460 -0.05 -6.02 -24.50
C GLU A 460 -0.48 -7.48 -24.73
N GLY A 461 -1.54 -7.74 -25.51
CA GLY A 461 -2.06 -9.10 -25.74
C GLY A 461 -2.68 -9.77 -24.50
N LEU A 462 -3.14 -8.97 -23.55
CA LEU A 462 -3.67 -9.40 -22.25
C LEU A 462 -5.21 -9.44 -22.23
N PRO A 463 -5.83 -10.32 -21.40
CA PRO A 463 -7.28 -10.34 -21.23
C PRO A 463 -7.78 -9.08 -20.54
N TYR A 464 -9.01 -8.70 -20.84
CA TYR A 464 -9.72 -7.59 -20.19
C TYR A 464 -10.95 -8.11 -19.43
N PRO A 465 -11.36 -7.41 -18.34
CA PRO A 465 -12.41 -7.89 -17.46
C PRO A 465 -13.78 -7.84 -18.15
N ARG A 466 -14.69 -8.72 -17.73
CA ARG A 466 -16.07 -8.76 -18.23
C ARG A 466 -16.77 -7.45 -17.93
N LEU A 467 -16.56 -6.91 -16.73
CA LEU A 467 -17.14 -5.64 -16.29
C LEU A 467 -16.93 -4.50 -17.29
N LEU A 468 -15.72 -4.32 -17.81
CA LEU A 468 -15.43 -3.23 -18.76
C LEU A 468 -16.02 -3.49 -20.15
N ALA A 469 -16.17 -4.75 -20.53
CA ALA A 469 -16.84 -5.14 -21.77
C ALA A 469 -18.36 -4.89 -21.67
N ASP A 470 -18.96 -5.28 -20.54
CA ASP A 470 -20.39 -5.17 -20.28
C ASP A 470 -20.81 -3.71 -20.14
N GLN A 471 -20.04 -2.87 -19.44
CA GLN A 471 -20.30 -1.42 -19.35
C GLN A 471 -20.47 -0.75 -20.71
N LYS A 472 -19.63 -1.10 -21.69
CA LYS A 472 -19.72 -0.53 -23.04
C LYS A 472 -21.02 -0.96 -23.73
N ARG A 473 -21.42 -2.22 -23.56
CA ARG A 473 -22.65 -2.77 -24.13
C ARG A 473 -23.89 -2.17 -23.47
N GLU A 474 -23.91 -2.11 -22.14
CA GLU A 474 -24.99 -1.53 -21.34
C GLU A 474 -25.17 -0.04 -21.64
N MET A 475 -24.08 0.73 -21.72
CA MET A 475 -24.13 2.13 -22.11
C MET A 475 -24.72 2.32 -23.51
N SER A 476 -24.36 1.45 -24.46
CA SER A 476 -24.93 1.49 -25.82
C SER A 476 -26.45 1.27 -25.77
N ALA A 477 -26.90 0.26 -25.00
CA ALA A 477 -28.33 -0.03 -24.84
C ALA A 477 -29.08 1.10 -24.12
N ILE A 478 -28.48 1.71 -23.10
CA ILE A 478 -29.05 2.87 -22.38
C ILE A 478 -29.17 4.06 -23.34
N MET A 479 -28.13 4.36 -24.11
CA MET A 479 -28.15 5.46 -25.07
C MET A 479 -29.20 5.22 -26.15
N GLU A 480 -29.33 4.00 -26.67
CA GLU A 480 -30.38 3.63 -27.62
C GLU A 480 -31.77 3.85 -27.02
N ALA A 481 -32.01 3.38 -25.78
CA ALA A 481 -33.27 3.61 -25.07
C ALA A 481 -33.56 5.11 -24.85
N ILE A 482 -32.55 5.92 -24.51
CA ILE A 482 -32.68 7.39 -24.38
C ILE A 482 -33.04 8.01 -25.73
N HIS A 483 -32.39 7.60 -26.82
CA HIS A 483 -32.71 8.12 -28.15
C HIS A 483 -34.14 7.79 -28.55
N VAL A 484 -34.64 6.59 -28.26
CA VAL A 484 -36.04 6.22 -28.52
C VAL A 484 -36.99 7.05 -27.65
N ALA A 485 -36.72 7.18 -26.36
CA ALA A 485 -37.61 7.84 -25.41
C ALA A 485 -37.68 9.37 -25.57
N TYR A 486 -36.58 9.99 -26.01
CA TYR A 486 -36.46 11.45 -26.16
C TYR A 486 -36.28 11.89 -27.62
N ALA A 487 -36.50 11.01 -28.59
CA ALA A 487 -36.55 11.38 -29.99
C ALA A 487 -37.63 12.47 -30.17
N PRO A 488 -37.33 13.56 -30.87
CA PRO A 488 -38.36 14.51 -31.28
C PRO A 488 -39.50 13.76 -31.99
N GLN A 489 -40.76 14.13 -31.75
CA GLN A 489 -41.94 13.43 -32.32
C GLN A 489 -41.82 13.19 -33.83
N HIS A 490 -41.27 14.14 -34.58
CA HIS A 490 -41.05 14.01 -36.03
C HIS A 490 -40.02 12.93 -36.44
N VAL A 491 -39.11 12.54 -35.55
CA VAL A 491 -38.17 11.42 -35.75
C VAL A 491 -38.84 10.09 -35.45
N VAL A 492 -39.65 10.03 -34.39
CA VAL A 492 -40.45 8.84 -34.04
C VAL A 492 -41.45 8.53 -35.17
N GLU A 493 -42.21 9.54 -35.62
CA GLU A 493 -43.16 9.43 -36.73
C GLU A 493 -42.49 9.02 -38.06
N ARG A 494 -41.21 9.37 -38.25
CA ARG A 494 -40.43 8.98 -39.43
C ARG A 494 -39.98 7.52 -39.35
N ILE A 495 -39.51 7.07 -38.18
CA ILE A 495 -39.13 5.67 -37.93
C ILE A 495 -40.35 4.75 -38.03
N GLU A 496 -41.51 5.18 -37.51
CA GLU A 496 -42.78 4.44 -37.63
C GLU A 496 -43.24 4.34 -39.08
N LYS A 497 -43.18 5.44 -39.87
CA LYS A 497 -43.46 5.40 -41.31
C LYS A 497 -42.48 4.55 -42.11
N GLU A 498 -41.20 4.54 -41.75
CA GLU A 498 -40.19 3.71 -42.40
C GLU A 498 -40.41 2.22 -42.08
N HIS A 499 -40.82 1.86 -40.85
CA HIS A 499 -41.22 0.49 -40.50
C HIS A 499 -42.52 0.03 -41.17
N GLU A 500 -43.53 0.90 -41.29
CA GLU A 500 -44.76 0.59 -42.05
C GLU A 500 -44.46 0.33 -43.54
N ASN A 501 -43.52 1.09 -44.11
CA ASN A 501 -43.11 0.90 -45.49
C ASN A 501 -42.31 -0.40 -45.71
N ASP A 502 -41.50 -0.83 -44.74
CA ASP A 502 -40.69 -2.06 -44.82
C ASP A 502 -41.54 -3.35 -44.66
N ILE A 503 -42.64 -3.27 -43.89
CA ILE A 503 -43.66 -4.33 -43.80
C ILE A 503 -44.55 -4.37 -45.05
N SER A 504 -44.69 -3.24 -45.75
CA SER A 504 -45.49 -3.13 -46.97
C SER A 504 -44.74 -3.45 -48.27
N ALA A 505 -43.41 -3.69 -48.20
CA ALA A 505 -42.62 -4.07 -49.35
C ALA A 505 -42.96 -5.52 -49.80
N PRO A 506 -43.43 -5.74 -51.04
CA PRO A 506 -43.73 -7.08 -51.52
C PRO A 506 -42.40 -7.84 -51.74
N GLY A 507 -41.97 -8.60 -50.73
CA GLY A 507 -40.79 -9.47 -50.82
C GLY A 507 -40.11 -9.84 -49.50
N SER A 508 -40.36 -9.14 -48.39
CA SER A 508 -39.79 -9.47 -47.08
C SER A 508 -40.61 -10.56 -46.36
N LYS A 509 -40.41 -11.82 -46.75
CA LYS A 509 -40.79 -12.96 -45.91
C LYS A 509 -39.64 -13.32 -44.97
N LEU A 510 -39.99 -13.41 -43.68
CA LEU A 510 -39.34 -14.16 -42.61
C LEU A 510 -38.70 -15.48 -43.06
#